data_AF-A0A7C1T5F6-F1
#
_entry.id   AF-A0A7C1T5F6-F1
#
_cell.length_a   1.000
_cell.length_b   1.000
_cell.length_c   1.000
_cell.angle_alpha   90.00
_cell.angle_beta   90.00
_cell.angle_gamma   90.00
#
_symmetry.space_group_name_H-M   'P 1'
#
loop_
_entity.id
_entity.type
_entity.pdbx_description
1 polymer ?
#
loop_
_entity_poly.entity_id
_entity_poly.type
_entity_poly.pdbx_seq_one_letter_code
_entity_poly.pdbx_strand_id
1 'polypeptide(L)'
;MVCRARAYYAARPERYWARSVLDMRHSERRGREFIRLLFGELGSLRDRNVVLRKINCDEEGRRYSVVFADQERELELTCTPDGVVLVLLGGGAVRSLVLEVADTDCATVVGRRYLLPRLILYMIATYLEYGVVSAGLYVSLAPLSTPPALLLTGRKGATARPVERILSRVADLVERDEPVLPSGGRPPCEHCIYAHACVYRDAAGR
;
A
#
# COMPACT_ATOMS: atom_id res chain seq x y z
N MET A 1 3.45 -12.96 -2.10
CA MET A 1 3.38 -12.41 -3.46
C MET A 1 1.90 -12.28 -3.83
N VAL A 2 1.47 -11.13 -4.39
CA VAL A 2 0.10 -10.97 -4.90
C VAL A 2 -0.06 -11.86 -6.14
N CYS A 3 -1.18 -12.59 -6.24
CA CYS A 3 -1.48 -13.42 -7.40
C CYS A 3 -1.51 -12.57 -8.68
N ARG A 4 -0.82 -12.98 -9.75
CA ARG A 4 -0.79 -12.25 -11.03
C ARG A 4 -2.20 -12.08 -11.62
N ALA A 5 -3.03 -13.11 -11.53
CA ALA A 5 -4.43 -13.03 -11.95
C ALA A 5 -5.21 -11.96 -11.15
N ARG A 6 -4.91 -11.78 -9.85
CA ARG A 6 -5.55 -10.73 -9.04
C ARG A 6 -5.24 -9.32 -9.57
N ALA A 7 -4.03 -9.08 -10.09
CA ALA A 7 -3.68 -7.78 -10.67
C ALA A 7 -4.54 -7.48 -11.91
N TYR A 8 -4.75 -8.48 -12.78
CA TYR A 8 -5.62 -8.34 -13.96
C TYR A 8 -7.07 -7.96 -13.60
N TYR A 9 -7.66 -8.62 -12.60
CA TYR A 9 -9.04 -8.32 -12.17
C TYR A 9 -9.13 -6.94 -11.49
N ALA A 10 -8.13 -6.59 -10.67
CA ALA A 10 -8.10 -5.30 -9.99
C ALA A 10 -7.96 -4.12 -10.96
N ALA A 11 -7.34 -4.33 -12.12
CA ALA A 11 -7.16 -3.32 -13.15
C ALA A 11 -8.43 -3.02 -13.97
N ARG A 12 -9.50 -3.81 -13.81
CA ARG A 12 -10.75 -3.72 -14.61
C ARG A 12 -11.99 -3.67 -13.70
N PRO A 13 -12.08 -2.68 -12.80
CA PRO A 13 -13.21 -2.57 -11.86
C PRO A 13 -14.57 -2.46 -12.56
N GLU A 14 -14.61 -1.97 -13.80
CA GLU A 14 -15.81 -1.87 -14.65
C GLU A 14 -16.32 -3.24 -15.15
N ARG A 15 -15.45 -4.26 -15.17
CA ARG A 15 -15.81 -5.64 -15.58
C ARG A 15 -15.86 -6.61 -14.42
N TYR A 16 -15.01 -6.42 -13.41
CA TYR A 16 -14.84 -7.34 -12.29
C TYR A 16 -14.92 -6.60 -10.97
N TRP A 17 -16.04 -6.79 -10.25
CA TRP A 17 -16.18 -6.26 -8.90
C TRP A 17 -15.39 -7.10 -7.88
N ALA A 18 -14.85 -6.45 -6.85
CA ALA A 18 -14.34 -7.16 -5.68
C ALA A 18 -15.52 -7.59 -4.80
N ARG A 19 -15.58 -8.88 -4.39
CA ARG A 19 -16.57 -9.29 -3.39
C ARG A 19 -16.25 -8.63 -2.05
N SER A 20 -17.28 -8.32 -1.27
CA SER A 20 -17.10 -7.94 0.12
C SER A 20 -16.58 -9.13 0.94
N VAL A 21 -15.52 -8.88 1.71
CA VAL A 21 -15.03 -9.81 2.75
C VAL A 21 -15.19 -9.09 4.10
N LEU A 22 -15.93 -9.70 5.02
CA LEU A 22 -16.31 -9.07 6.29
C LEU A 22 -15.08 -8.68 7.12
N ASP A 23 -14.08 -9.56 7.18
CA ASP A 23 -12.82 -9.31 7.90
C ASP A 23 -12.06 -8.11 7.34
N MET A 24 -12.06 -7.93 6.00
CA MET A 24 -11.42 -6.77 5.36
C MET A 24 -12.15 -5.48 5.73
N ARG A 25 -13.48 -5.45 5.68
CA ARG A 25 -14.26 -4.27 6.10
C ARG A 25 -14.05 -3.92 7.57
N HIS A 26 -13.91 -4.93 8.41
CA HIS A 26 -13.62 -4.74 9.83
C HIS A 26 -12.21 -4.16 10.04
N SER A 27 -11.21 -4.71 9.37
CA SER A 27 -9.84 -4.19 9.40
C SER A 27 -9.78 -2.75 8.91
N GLU A 28 -10.45 -2.40 7.80
CA GLU A 28 -10.51 -1.03 7.28
C GLU A 28 -11.15 -0.07 8.29
N ARG A 29 -12.25 -0.49 8.93
CA ARG A 29 -12.91 0.33 9.97
C ARG A 29 -11.98 0.57 11.16
N ARG A 30 -11.27 -0.47 11.62
CA ARG A 30 -10.32 -0.35 12.73
C ARG A 30 -9.11 0.51 12.35
N GLY A 31 -8.63 0.40 11.11
CA GLY A 31 -7.57 1.25 10.55
C GLY A 31 -7.95 2.73 10.59
N ARG A 32 -9.14 3.08 10.08
CA ARG A 32 -9.66 4.46 10.14
C ARG A 32 -9.75 5.01 11.56
N GLU A 33 -10.29 4.22 12.49
CA GLU A 33 -10.38 4.65 13.89
C GLU A 33 -9.00 4.85 14.52
N PHE A 34 -8.05 3.97 14.21
CA PHE A 34 -6.67 4.11 14.66
C PHE A 34 -6.03 5.41 14.16
N ILE A 35 -6.16 5.73 12.87
CA ILE A 35 -5.64 6.99 12.31
C ILE A 35 -6.25 8.21 13.00
N ARG A 36 -7.57 8.20 13.21
CA ARG A 36 -8.29 9.27 13.90
C ARG A 36 -7.75 9.52 15.31
N LEU A 37 -7.57 8.44 16.08
CA LEU A 37 -7.03 8.51 17.44
C LEU A 37 -5.56 8.96 17.43
N LEU A 38 -4.72 8.36 16.58
CA LEU A 38 -3.32 8.74 16.42
C LEU A 38 -3.19 10.24 16.13
N PHE A 39 -4.00 10.77 15.22
CA PHE A 39 -3.95 12.18 14.84
C PHE A 39 -4.42 13.12 15.95
N GLY A 40 -5.34 12.67 16.82
CA GLY A 40 -5.68 13.36 18.05
C GLY A 40 -4.48 13.48 18.98
N GLU A 41 -3.77 12.37 19.20
CA GLU A 41 -2.61 12.29 20.10
C GLU A 41 -1.35 12.97 19.55
N LEU A 42 -1.17 13.05 18.23
CA LEU A 42 0.00 13.73 17.64
C LEU A 42 0.07 15.22 18.00
N GLY A 43 -1.07 15.85 18.35
CA GLY A 43 -1.12 17.24 18.76
C GLY A 43 -0.63 17.50 20.19
N SER A 44 -0.63 16.49 21.06
CA SER A 44 -0.17 16.60 22.45
C SER A 44 1.33 16.35 22.60
N LEU A 45 2.01 15.84 21.56
CA LEU A 45 3.45 15.59 21.60
C LEU A 45 4.23 16.91 21.65
N ARG A 46 4.80 17.20 22.82
CA ARG A 46 5.70 18.34 23.04
C ARG A 46 7.14 17.87 22.88
N ASP A 47 7.58 17.71 21.64
CA ASP A 47 8.90 17.19 21.32
C ASP A 47 9.72 18.10 20.41
N ARG A 48 11.00 17.75 20.23
CA ARG A 48 11.94 18.41 19.30
C ARG A 48 11.45 18.39 17.84
N ASN A 49 10.50 17.52 17.51
CA ASN A 49 9.90 17.43 16.19
C ASN A 49 8.53 18.12 16.19
N VAL A 50 8.24 18.89 15.15
CA VAL A 50 6.98 19.63 15.02
C VAL A 50 6.13 18.98 13.94
N VAL A 51 4.89 18.60 14.28
CA VAL A 51 3.91 18.16 13.29
C VAL A 51 3.40 19.39 12.54
N LEU A 52 3.73 19.48 11.25
CA LEU A 52 3.33 20.58 10.38
C LEU A 52 1.93 20.36 9.81
N ARG A 53 1.62 19.11 9.45
CA ARG A 53 0.34 18.74 8.85
C ARG A 53 0.01 17.28 9.13
N LYS A 54 -1.28 17.01 9.34
CA LYS A 54 -1.87 15.67 9.44
C LYS A 54 -2.90 15.59 8.31
N ILE A 55 -2.87 14.51 7.54
CA ILE A 55 -3.75 14.30 6.39
C ILE A 55 -4.42 12.95 6.56
N ASN A 56 -5.72 12.94 6.82
CA ASN A 56 -6.49 11.71 6.91
C ASN A 56 -7.07 11.45 5.53
N CYS A 57 -6.43 10.57 4.77
CA CYS A 57 -6.72 10.45 3.34
C CYS A 57 -8.11 9.88 3.07
N ASP A 58 -8.64 9.05 3.98
CA ASP A 58 -10.00 8.54 3.90
C ASP A 58 -11.03 9.66 4.15
N GLU A 59 -10.84 10.48 5.19
CA GLU A 59 -11.77 11.57 5.53
C GLU A 59 -11.69 12.74 4.53
N GLU A 60 -10.48 13.07 4.06
CA GLU A 60 -10.25 14.16 3.10
C GLU A 60 -10.48 13.73 1.64
N GLY A 61 -10.78 12.45 1.37
CA GLY A 61 -10.87 11.91 0.02
C GLY A 61 -9.57 12.07 -0.78
N ARG A 62 -8.42 12.13 -0.09
CA ARG A 62 -7.12 12.42 -0.70
C ARG A 62 -6.61 11.20 -1.45
N ARG A 63 -6.19 11.42 -2.69
CA ARG A 63 -5.53 10.42 -3.54
C ARG A 63 -4.20 10.98 -4.02
N TYR A 64 -3.26 10.08 -4.26
CA TYR A 64 -1.95 10.40 -4.83
C TYR A 64 -1.73 9.54 -6.05
N SER A 65 -1.08 10.09 -7.06
CA SER A 65 -0.81 9.38 -8.31
C SER A 65 0.69 9.30 -8.57
N VAL A 66 1.11 8.19 -9.18
CA VAL A 66 2.42 8.06 -9.82
C VAL A 66 2.16 7.82 -11.29
N VAL A 67 2.67 8.70 -12.14
CA VAL A 67 2.68 8.48 -13.59
C VAL A 67 3.99 7.78 -13.93
N PHE A 68 3.89 6.55 -14.41
CA PHE A 68 5.00 5.81 -14.98
C PHE A 68 4.89 5.86 -16.50
N ALA A 69 5.83 6.55 -17.14
CA ALA A 69 5.90 6.64 -18.60
C ALA A 69 7.19 5.96 -19.10
N ASP A 70 7.05 5.05 -20.07
CA ASP A 70 8.15 4.58 -20.92
C ASP A 70 7.95 5.08 -22.37
N GLN A 71 8.82 4.68 -23.31
CA GLN A 71 8.78 5.20 -24.69
C GLN A 71 7.49 4.88 -25.45
N GLU A 72 6.71 3.89 -25.00
CA GLU A 72 5.52 3.43 -25.72
C GLU A 72 4.25 3.48 -24.86
N ARG A 73 4.37 3.69 -23.54
CA ARG A 73 3.27 3.51 -22.59
C ARG A 73 3.28 4.53 -21.46
N GLU A 74 2.09 4.91 -21.05
CA GLU A 74 1.85 5.71 -19.84
C GLU A 74 0.86 4.98 -18.93
N LEU A 75 1.28 4.72 -17.70
CA LEU A 75 0.46 4.12 -16.66
C LEU A 75 0.36 5.07 -15.48
N GLU A 76 -0.84 5.60 -15.24
CA GLU A 76 -1.16 6.27 -13.99
C GLU A 76 -1.58 5.26 -12.93
N LEU A 77 -0.85 5.25 -11.81
CA LEU A 77 -1.19 4.48 -10.62
C LEU A 77 -1.68 5.41 -9.53
N THR A 78 -2.98 5.38 -9.27
CA THR A 78 -3.57 6.08 -8.14
C THR A 78 -3.53 5.22 -6.88
N CYS A 79 -3.22 5.87 -5.76
CA CYS A 79 -3.08 5.22 -4.46
C CYS A 79 -3.61 6.11 -3.33
N THR A 80 -4.09 5.45 -2.27
CA THR A 80 -4.66 6.10 -1.09
C THR A 80 -4.02 5.46 0.14
N PRO A 81 -2.97 6.06 0.72
CA PRO A 81 -2.49 5.67 2.05
C PRO A 81 -3.56 5.96 3.09
N ASP A 82 -3.51 5.35 4.27
CA ASP A 82 -4.50 5.62 5.32
C ASP A 82 -4.31 7.02 5.93
N GLY A 83 -3.07 7.51 5.95
CA GLY A 83 -2.77 8.87 6.37
C GLY A 83 -1.37 9.34 6.01
N VAL A 84 -1.16 10.65 6.05
CA VAL A 84 0.15 11.28 5.85
C VAL A 84 0.40 12.31 6.94
N VAL A 85 1.60 12.31 7.51
CA VAL A 85 2.03 13.30 8.50
C VAL A 85 3.27 14.01 7.98
N LEU A 86 3.20 15.34 7.81
CA LEU A 86 4.36 16.16 7.53
C LEU A 86 4.98 16.62 8.84
N VAL A 87 6.25 16.33 9.03
CA VAL A 87 6.98 16.63 10.26
C VAL A 87 8.24 17.44 9.97
N LEU A 88 8.50 18.46 10.79
CA LEU A 88 9.77 19.14 10.88
C LEU A 88 10.59 18.45 11.97
N LEU A 89 11.68 17.79 11.60
CA LEU A 89 12.58 17.18 12.55
C LEU A 89 13.39 18.25 13.29
N GLY A 90 13.84 17.96 14.51
CA GLY A 90 14.61 18.93 15.32
C GLY A 90 15.91 19.47 14.70
N GLY A 91 16.40 18.85 13.62
CA GLY A 91 17.51 19.36 12.80
C GLY A 91 17.10 20.27 11.63
N GLY A 92 15.83 20.69 11.55
CA GLY A 92 15.30 21.55 10.49
C GLY A 92 14.85 20.82 9.21
N ALA A 93 15.00 19.48 9.14
CA ALA A 93 14.63 18.71 7.97
C ALA A 93 13.13 18.37 7.96
N VAL A 94 12.43 18.69 6.88
CA VAL A 94 11.05 18.27 6.66
C VAL A 94 11.00 16.84 6.11
N ARG A 95 10.09 16.03 6.64
CA ARG A 95 9.82 14.66 6.18
C ARG A 95 8.34 14.40 6.08
N SER A 96 7.98 13.51 5.17
CA SER A 96 6.64 12.91 5.11
C SER A 96 6.69 11.53 5.76
N LEU A 97 5.74 11.24 6.65
CA LEU A 97 5.48 9.91 7.20
C LEU A 97 4.17 9.42 6.59
N VAL A 98 4.23 8.34 5.83
CA VAL A 98 3.08 7.77 5.13
C VAL A 98 2.63 6.53 5.86
N LEU A 99 1.36 6.48 6.22
CA LEU A 99 0.79 5.49 7.12
C LEU A 99 0.00 4.44 6.33
N GLU A 100 0.24 3.17 6.65
CA GLU A 100 -0.63 2.04 6.28
C GLU A 100 -0.89 1.23 7.56
N VAL A 101 -2.16 0.94 7.83
CA VAL A 101 -2.65 0.31 9.06
C VAL A 101 -3.50 -0.89 8.68
N ALA A 102 -3.13 -2.08 9.17
CA ALA A 102 -3.89 -3.28 8.88
C ALA A 102 -3.82 -4.31 10.02
N ASP A 103 -4.79 -5.22 10.04
CA ASP A 103 -4.83 -6.35 10.98
C ASP A 103 -3.80 -7.45 10.69
N THR A 104 -2.89 -7.25 9.72
CA THR A 104 -1.84 -8.23 9.46
C THR A 104 -0.65 -8.02 10.38
N ASP A 105 -0.17 -9.09 11.01
CA ASP A 105 1.04 -9.09 11.83
C ASP A 105 2.29 -8.61 11.05
N CYS A 106 3.15 -7.84 11.71
CA CYS A 106 4.37 -7.29 11.14
C CYS A 106 5.35 -8.38 10.64
N ALA A 107 5.51 -9.49 11.35
CA ALA A 107 6.39 -10.57 10.91
C ALA A 107 5.88 -11.21 9.62
N THR A 108 4.56 -11.32 9.46
CA THR A 108 3.95 -11.76 8.21
C THR A 108 4.25 -10.79 7.06
N VAL A 109 4.14 -9.48 7.30
CA VAL A 109 4.46 -8.45 6.29
C VAL A 109 5.92 -8.55 5.82
N VAL A 110 6.86 -8.70 6.76
CA VAL A 110 8.29 -8.85 6.44
C VAL A 110 8.57 -10.17 5.71
N GLY A 111 8.05 -11.28 6.22
CA GLY A 111 8.31 -12.62 5.68
C GLY A 111 7.73 -12.82 4.27
N ARG A 112 6.53 -12.26 4.02
CA ARG A 112 5.82 -12.43 2.73
C ARG A 112 6.04 -11.27 1.75
N ARG A 113 6.56 -10.13 2.24
CA ARG A 113 6.89 -8.90 1.48
C ARG A 113 5.77 -8.37 0.59
N TYR A 114 4.51 -8.68 0.88
CA TYR A 114 3.39 -8.39 -0.04
C TYR A 114 2.86 -6.96 0.10
N LEU A 115 2.99 -6.32 1.28
CA LEU A 115 2.62 -4.91 1.48
C LEU A 115 3.76 -3.93 1.20
N LEU A 116 5.01 -4.39 1.19
CA LEU A 116 6.16 -3.50 0.98
C LEU A 116 6.08 -2.74 -0.35
N PRO A 117 5.72 -3.37 -1.51
CA PRO A 117 5.56 -2.63 -2.75
C PRO A 117 4.50 -1.53 -2.67
N ARG A 118 3.37 -1.78 -2.00
CA ARG A 118 2.29 -0.81 -1.80
C ARG A 118 2.79 0.41 -1.02
N LEU A 119 3.46 0.17 0.11
CA LEU A 119 4.00 1.24 0.94
C LEU A 119 5.07 2.06 0.21
N ILE A 120 5.93 1.40 -0.59
CA ILE A 120 6.92 2.08 -1.44
C ILE A 120 6.22 2.98 -2.47
N LEU A 121 5.15 2.52 -3.12
CA LEU A 121 4.40 3.34 -4.07
C LEU A 121 3.85 4.59 -3.40
N TYR A 122 3.29 4.48 -2.20
CA TYR A 122 2.83 5.66 -1.49
C TYR A 122 3.96 6.63 -1.13
N MET A 123 5.12 6.10 -0.71
CA MET A 123 6.28 6.93 -0.42
C MET A 123 6.73 7.72 -1.65
N ILE A 124 6.69 7.11 -2.83
CA ILE A 124 7.02 7.77 -4.10
C ILE A 124 5.95 8.80 -4.47
N ALA A 125 4.67 8.42 -4.43
CA ALA A 125 3.56 9.31 -4.77
C ALA A 125 3.56 10.57 -3.89
N THR A 126 3.75 10.40 -2.58
CA THR A 126 3.83 11.52 -1.64
C THR A 126 5.12 12.33 -1.76
N TYR A 127 6.25 11.71 -2.13
CA TYR A 127 7.47 12.45 -2.46
C TYR A 127 7.26 13.34 -3.69
N LEU A 128 6.64 12.82 -4.75
CA LEU A 128 6.35 13.59 -5.96
C LEU A 128 5.37 14.74 -5.69
N GLU A 129 4.37 14.52 -4.84
CA GLU A 129 3.39 15.52 -4.46
C GLU A 129 4.00 16.67 -3.63
N TYR A 130 4.80 16.34 -2.61
CA TYR A 130 5.25 17.33 -1.61
C TYR A 130 6.69 17.79 -1.79
N GLY A 131 7.48 17.11 -2.63
CA GLY A 131 8.92 17.38 -2.79
C GLY A 131 9.76 17.08 -1.55
N VAL A 132 9.24 16.34 -0.57
CA VAL A 132 9.92 16.02 0.69
C VAL A 132 10.18 14.53 0.83
N VAL A 133 11.35 14.16 1.37
CA VAL A 133 11.72 12.75 1.57
C VAL A 133 10.68 12.06 2.46
N SER A 134 10.15 10.96 1.95
CA SER A 134 9.09 10.19 2.58
C SER A 134 9.65 8.94 3.29
N ALA A 135 9.02 8.55 4.39
CA ALA A 135 9.20 7.27 5.05
C ALA A 135 7.84 6.60 5.23
N GLY A 136 7.77 5.30 4.97
CA GLY A 136 6.56 4.51 5.15
C GLY A 136 6.51 3.94 6.55
N LEU A 137 5.38 4.08 7.25
CA LEU A 137 5.14 3.45 8.54
C LEU A 137 3.96 2.49 8.39
N TYR A 138 4.25 1.20 8.46
CA TYR A 138 3.22 0.18 8.57
C TYR A 138 2.91 -0.05 10.05
N VAL A 139 1.64 0.02 10.44
CA VAL A 139 1.18 -0.28 11.80
C VAL A 139 0.32 -1.53 11.77
N SER A 140 0.66 -2.51 12.60
CA SER A 140 -0.16 -3.70 12.77
C SER A 140 -1.19 -3.50 13.87
N LEU A 141 -2.42 -3.87 13.56
CA LEU A 141 -3.53 -3.97 14.51
C LEU A 141 -3.76 -5.41 14.99
N ALA A 142 -2.91 -6.35 14.55
CA ALA A 142 -2.96 -7.74 15.01
C ALA A 142 -2.65 -7.80 16.51
N PRO A 143 -3.44 -8.58 17.29
CA PRO A 143 -3.14 -8.79 18.70
C PRO A 143 -1.73 -9.37 18.84
N LEU A 144 -0.93 -8.79 19.74
CA LEU A 144 0.43 -9.26 20.07
C LEU A 144 1.47 -9.11 18.94
N SER A 145 1.21 -8.31 17.88
CA SER A 145 2.24 -8.05 16.87
C SER A 145 3.50 -7.47 17.49
N THR A 146 4.63 -8.16 17.29
CA THR A 146 5.95 -7.72 17.76
C THR A 146 6.96 -7.77 16.61
N PRO A 147 7.43 -6.61 16.10
CA PRO A 147 7.12 -5.25 16.54
C PRO A 147 5.68 -4.81 16.20
N PRO A 148 5.13 -3.77 16.87
CA PRO A 148 3.79 -3.25 16.57
C PRO A 148 3.74 -2.42 15.28
N ALA A 149 4.90 -1.95 14.81
CA ALA A 149 5.01 -1.18 13.59
C ALA A 149 6.35 -1.44 12.88
N LEU A 150 6.38 -1.20 11.57
CA LEU A 150 7.56 -1.28 10.72
C LEU A 150 7.79 0.07 10.05
N LEU A 151 8.99 0.61 10.23
CA LEU A 151 9.43 1.81 9.53
C LEU A 151 10.24 1.42 8.30
N LEU A 152 9.79 1.88 7.13
CA LEU A 152 10.47 1.74 5.85
C LEU A 152 11.08 3.09 5.44
N THR A 153 12.40 3.11 5.37
CA THR A 153 13.17 4.29 4.95
C THR A 153 14.00 3.97 3.72
N GLY A 154 14.19 4.94 2.84
CA GLY A 154 15.18 4.84 1.76
C GLY A 154 16.60 4.75 2.32
N ARG A 155 17.44 3.87 1.76
CA ARG A 155 18.87 3.85 2.05
C ARG A 155 19.60 4.85 1.14
N LYS A 156 20.60 5.54 1.67
CA LYS A 156 21.49 6.40 0.87
C LYS A 156 22.18 5.54 -0.21
N GLY A 157 22.12 5.99 -1.46
CA GLY A 157 22.65 5.23 -2.61
C GLY A 157 21.75 4.11 -3.14
N ALA A 158 20.51 3.98 -2.64
CA ALA A 158 19.54 3.06 -3.22
C ALA A 158 19.15 3.50 -4.64
N THR A 159 18.91 2.52 -5.52
CA THR A 159 18.53 2.77 -6.93
C THR A 159 17.02 2.62 -7.11
N ALA A 160 16.45 3.32 -8.09
CA ALA A 160 15.04 3.20 -8.45
C ALA A 160 14.70 1.90 -9.23
N ARG A 161 15.71 1.21 -9.79
CA ARG A 161 15.55 0.02 -10.64
C ARG A 161 14.65 -1.09 -10.08
N PRO A 162 14.66 -1.43 -8.77
CA PRO A 162 13.74 -2.43 -8.23
C PRO A 162 12.28 -1.99 -8.32
N VAL A 163 12.00 -0.70 -8.12
CA VAL A 163 10.65 -0.14 -8.21
C VAL A 163 10.21 -0.05 -9.67
N GLU A 164 11.06 0.47 -10.55
CA GLU A 164 10.80 0.51 -12.00
C GLU A 164 10.44 -0.88 -12.52
N ARG A 165 11.19 -1.94 -12.14
CA ARG A 165 10.86 -3.32 -12.50
C ARG A 165 9.51 -3.81 -11.96
N ILE A 166 9.09 -3.35 -10.79
CA ILE A 166 7.76 -3.68 -10.26
C ILE A 166 6.69 -2.96 -11.07
N LEU A 167 6.88 -1.67 -11.35
CA LEU A 167 5.97 -0.84 -12.13
C LEU A 167 5.80 -1.37 -13.55
N SER A 168 6.89 -1.67 -14.26
CA SER A 168 6.82 -2.26 -15.61
C SER A 168 6.07 -3.60 -15.60
N ARG A 169 6.30 -4.45 -14.59
CA ARG A 169 5.55 -5.72 -14.45
C ARG A 169 4.06 -5.50 -14.18
N VAL A 170 3.69 -4.44 -13.46
CA VAL A 170 2.30 -4.09 -13.23
C VAL A 170 1.67 -3.58 -14.52
N ALA A 171 2.36 -2.70 -15.26
CA ALA A 171 1.92 -2.23 -16.58
C ALA A 171 1.65 -3.40 -17.53
N ASP A 172 2.61 -4.32 -17.64
CA ASP A 172 2.48 -5.53 -18.45
C ASP A 172 1.31 -6.44 -18.02
N LEU A 173 0.84 -6.37 -16.77
CA LEU A 173 -0.31 -7.15 -16.28
C LEU A 173 -1.64 -6.42 -16.49
N VAL A 174 -1.62 -5.08 -16.39
CA VAL A 174 -2.80 -4.23 -16.60
C VAL A 174 -3.22 -4.27 -18.07
N GLU A 175 -2.27 -4.20 -18.99
CA GLU A 175 -2.54 -4.12 -20.45
C GLU A 175 -2.92 -5.47 -21.10
N ARG A 176 -2.80 -6.59 -20.39
CA ARG A 176 -3.10 -7.92 -20.94
C ARG A 176 -4.57 -8.06 -21.28
N ASP A 177 -4.89 -8.70 -22.40
CA ASP A 177 -6.28 -9.04 -22.73
C ASP A 177 -6.85 -10.14 -21.83
N GLU A 178 -6.00 -11.07 -21.40
CA GLU A 178 -6.37 -12.25 -20.62
C GLU A 178 -5.66 -12.32 -19.24
N PRO A 179 -6.32 -12.91 -18.22
CA PRO A 179 -5.72 -13.07 -16.90
C PRO A 179 -4.50 -14.00 -16.95
N VAL A 180 -3.39 -13.59 -16.32
CA VAL A 180 -2.15 -14.37 -16.30
C VAL A 180 -2.20 -15.47 -15.24
N LEU A 181 -1.72 -16.67 -15.60
CA LEU A 181 -1.60 -17.81 -14.69
C LEU A 181 -0.84 -17.42 -13.40
N PRO A 182 -1.34 -17.79 -12.21
CA PRO A 182 -0.63 -17.59 -10.95
C PRO A 182 0.75 -18.25 -10.98
N SER A 183 1.76 -17.61 -10.39
CA SER A 183 3.12 -18.16 -10.33
C SER A 183 3.29 -19.04 -9.10
N GLY A 184 3.55 -20.33 -9.32
CA GLY A 184 3.90 -21.31 -8.28
C GLY A 184 2.72 -21.83 -7.46
N GLY A 185 2.50 -23.15 -7.50
CA GLY A 185 1.61 -23.89 -6.59
C GLY A 185 0.16 -23.41 -6.52
N ARG A 186 -0.57 -23.85 -5.48
CA ARG A 186 -1.97 -23.49 -5.25
C ARG A 186 -2.09 -21.99 -4.91
N PRO A 187 -2.82 -21.19 -5.70
CA PRO A 187 -3.09 -19.79 -5.38
C PRO A 187 -3.90 -19.65 -4.08
N PRO A 188 -3.73 -18.56 -3.31
CA PRO A 188 -4.51 -18.29 -2.09
C PRO A 188 -5.94 -17.84 -2.44
N CYS A 189 -6.70 -18.72 -3.07
CA CYS A 189 -8.01 -18.42 -3.64
C CYS A 189 -9.11 -18.27 -2.59
N GLU A 190 -9.00 -18.95 -1.45
CA GLU A 190 -10.06 -18.99 -0.42
C GLU A 190 -10.43 -17.58 0.09
N HIS A 191 -9.41 -16.74 0.32
CA HIS A 191 -9.58 -15.36 0.79
C HIS A 191 -9.44 -14.32 -0.33
N CYS A 192 -9.35 -14.74 -1.60
CA CYS A 192 -9.25 -13.80 -2.71
C CYS A 192 -10.59 -13.10 -2.95
N ILE A 193 -10.59 -11.77 -3.03
CA ILE A 193 -11.82 -10.98 -3.29
C ILE A 193 -12.38 -11.19 -4.71
N TYR A 194 -11.54 -11.64 -5.63
CA TYR A 194 -11.91 -11.96 -7.02
C TYR A 194 -12.13 -13.46 -7.25
N ALA A 195 -12.19 -14.28 -6.19
CA ALA A 195 -12.34 -15.73 -6.32
C ALA A 195 -13.58 -16.12 -7.15
N HIS A 196 -14.69 -15.39 -7.02
CA HIS A 196 -15.93 -15.66 -7.74
C HIS A 196 -15.82 -15.47 -9.27
N ALA A 197 -14.88 -14.66 -9.76
CA ALA A 197 -14.66 -14.37 -11.17
C ALA A 197 -13.36 -14.97 -11.72
N CYS A 198 -12.58 -15.64 -10.86
CA CYS A 198 -11.24 -16.10 -11.24
C CYS A 198 -11.29 -17.41 -12.02
N VAL A 199 -10.85 -17.38 -13.29
CA VAL A 199 -10.81 -18.55 -14.19
C VAL A 199 -9.85 -19.64 -13.70
N TYR A 200 -8.90 -19.29 -12.83
CA TYR A 200 -7.93 -20.22 -12.26
C TYR A 200 -8.32 -20.74 -10.87
N ARG A 201 -9.53 -20.44 -10.38
CA ARG A 201 -9.97 -20.87 -9.04
C ARG A 201 -10.05 -22.39 -8.92
N ASP A 202 -10.70 -23.04 -9.86
CA ASP A 202 -10.96 -24.49 -9.79
C ASP A 202 -9.76 -25.32 -10.27
N ALA A 203 -8.84 -24.71 -11.05
CA ALA A 203 -7.55 -25.30 -11.40
C ALA A 203 -6.62 -25.50 -10.17
N ALA A 204 -6.95 -24.89 -9.03
CA ALA A 204 -6.22 -25.06 -7.76
C ALA A 204 -6.60 -26.34 -6.98
N GLY A 205 -7.56 -27.12 -7.49
CA GLY A 205 -7.98 -28.41 -6.92
C GLY A 205 -9.00 -28.26 -5.79
N ARG A 206 -10.21 -28.76 -6.04
CA ARG A 206 -10.89 -29.60 -5.05
C ARG A 206 -10.33 -31.01 -5.20
#